data_AF-A0A958WSL0-F1
#
_entry.id   AF-A0A958WSL0-F1
#
_cell.length_a   1.000
_cell.length_b   1.000
_cell.length_c   1.000
_cell.angle_alpha   90.00
_cell.angle_beta   90.00
_cell.angle_gamma   90.00
#
_symmetry.space_group_name_H-M   'P 1'
#
loop_
_entity.id
_entity.type
_entity.pdbx_description
1 polymer ?
#
loop_
_entity_poly.entity_id
_entity_poly.type
_entity_poly.pdbx_seq_one_letter_code
_entity_poly.pdbx_strand_id
1 'polypeptide(L)'
;MNKNLYATGGFPKGDDILLIKAATKKGEEALRCWQEWSSRHVLETDVTLDRYRVLPFAYDNLSNNPAASGLVFPHGVEGAFKKTFFLNSLLLQHLVKTKAMLAGQGIPAMLLKGMAMIASGLYPRMGSRFQFDYDILVPFDRKMDAIALFEKAGYKPYYEGGRDFHLRTSHSVGFTVPEMPKYGSFDVHWLPIALHKHHRTTDLFFQEKMEVNFHGHAFLVPPPELLFIQTIVHGLRIEHTSHTQWACDTMAILANCPAFDWEKMARFSEVLQAGYFVQKALAFLQRETGLELPPEAARVIQTIRTAMVEPFLFSFCNSTQKGMADMFFWQLHESRQLQPEKQLPWHLLQIIKAWRQSRHELSVLGFVKLALNRMVHLTRNTVPDYPAERQDR
;
A
#
# COMPACT_ATOMS: atom_id res chain seq x y z
N MET A 1 -10.14 -16.70 -30.19
CA MET A 1 -9.66 -15.38 -29.72
C MET A 1 -10.06 -15.22 -28.26
N ASN A 2 -9.10 -15.35 -27.35
CA ASN A 2 -9.33 -15.45 -25.90
C ASN A 2 -9.78 -14.12 -25.29
N LYS A 3 -11.08 -14.02 -24.99
CA LYS A 3 -11.62 -13.17 -23.91
C LYS A 3 -11.51 -13.97 -22.61
N ASN A 4 -11.09 -13.32 -21.52
CA ASN A 4 -11.00 -13.82 -20.12
C ASN A 4 -9.65 -14.38 -19.63
N LEU A 5 -8.64 -13.50 -19.47
CA LEU A 5 -7.45 -13.78 -18.64
C LEU A 5 -7.11 -12.68 -17.61
N TYR A 6 -8.04 -11.75 -17.34
CA TYR A 6 -7.94 -10.85 -16.21
C TYR A 6 -8.91 -11.34 -15.12
N ALA A 7 -8.44 -12.21 -14.24
CA ALA A 7 -9.02 -12.26 -12.89
C ALA A 7 -8.86 -10.84 -12.34
N THR A 8 -9.98 -10.13 -12.21
CA THR A 8 -9.92 -8.68 -12.05
C THR A 8 -9.51 -8.32 -10.64
N GLY A 9 -8.22 -8.04 -10.52
CA GLY A 9 -7.54 -7.54 -9.34
C GLY A 9 -7.95 -6.14 -8.90
N GLY A 10 -7.14 -5.51 -8.05
CA GLY A 10 -7.39 -4.19 -7.44
C GLY A 10 -7.43 -2.97 -8.38
N PHE A 11 -7.79 -3.16 -9.65
CA PHE A 11 -7.95 -2.11 -10.64
C PHE A 11 -9.40 -1.59 -10.68
N PRO A 12 -9.58 -0.26 -10.66
CA PRO A 12 -10.88 0.38 -10.91
C PRO A 12 -11.50 -0.02 -12.25
N LYS A 13 -12.84 0.03 -12.35
CA LYS A 13 -13.54 -0.27 -13.60
C LYS A 13 -14.83 0.53 -13.76
N GLY A 14 -15.29 0.63 -15.01
CA GLY A 14 -16.59 1.21 -15.33
C GLY A 14 -16.71 2.62 -14.78
N ASP A 15 -17.78 2.90 -14.06
CA ASP A 15 -18.07 4.23 -13.51
C ASP A 15 -17.02 4.71 -12.50
N ASP A 16 -16.22 3.82 -11.89
CA ASP A 16 -15.13 4.23 -11.01
C ASP A 16 -14.10 5.11 -11.76
N ILE A 17 -13.91 4.84 -13.06
CA ILE A 17 -13.01 5.64 -13.90
C ILE A 17 -13.55 7.06 -14.08
N LEU A 18 -14.88 7.22 -14.22
CA LEU A 18 -15.49 8.55 -14.32
C LEU A 18 -15.25 9.35 -13.03
N LEU A 19 -15.41 8.72 -11.87
CA LEU A 19 -15.15 9.38 -10.59
C LEU A 19 -13.67 9.74 -10.40
N ILE A 20 -12.75 8.84 -10.77
CA ILE A 20 -11.30 9.13 -10.73
C ILE A 20 -10.99 10.33 -11.63
N LYS A 21 -11.52 10.39 -12.85
CA LYS A 21 -11.31 11.51 -13.77
C LYS A 21 -11.93 12.80 -13.25
N ALA A 22 -13.13 12.75 -12.67
CA ALA A 22 -13.74 13.90 -12.01
C ALA A 22 -12.87 14.46 -10.87
N ALA A 23 -12.17 13.59 -10.14
CA ALA A 23 -11.27 13.97 -9.06
C ALA A 23 -9.90 14.49 -9.49
N THR A 24 -9.41 14.11 -10.68
CA THR A 24 -7.99 14.30 -11.05
C THR A 24 -7.76 15.10 -12.34
N LYS A 25 -8.75 15.18 -13.23
CA LYS A 25 -8.67 15.98 -14.46
C LYS A 25 -9.00 17.43 -14.21
N LYS A 26 -8.73 18.29 -15.19
CA LYS A 26 -9.00 19.74 -15.14
C LYS A 26 -10.04 20.15 -16.16
N GLY A 27 -10.66 21.32 -15.96
CA GLY A 27 -11.57 21.94 -16.92
C GLY A 27 -12.82 21.10 -17.22
N GLU A 28 -13.29 21.20 -18.46
CA GLU A 28 -14.52 20.55 -18.94
C GLU A 28 -14.49 19.02 -18.83
N GLU A 29 -13.31 18.39 -18.94
CA GLU A 29 -13.22 16.93 -18.83
C GLU A 29 -13.65 16.43 -17.44
N ALA A 30 -13.17 17.09 -16.39
CA ALA A 30 -13.54 16.75 -15.02
C ALA A 30 -15.04 16.94 -14.76
N LEU A 31 -15.60 18.07 -15.22
CA LEU A 31 -17.01 18.38 -15.08
C LEU A 31 -17.89 17.35 -15.80
N ARG A 32 -17.58 17.05 -17.07
CA ARG A 32 -18.33 16.06 -17.86
C ARG A 32 -18.31 14.68 -17.20
N CYS A 33 -17.14 14.23 -16.74
CA CYS A 33 -17.02 12.96 -16.02
C CYS A 33 -17.82 12.93 -14.73
N TRP A 34 -17.86 14.04 -13.98
CA TRP A 34 -18.68 14.18 -12.78
C TRP A 34 -20.18 14.11 -13.10
N GLN A 35 -20.64 14.86 -14.10
CA GLN A 35 -22.05 14.86 -14.50
C GLN A 35 -22.51 13.49 -14.97
N GLU A 36 -21.68 12.81 -15.78
CA GLU A 36 -21.96 11.46 -16.23
C GLU A 36 -22.03 10.48 -15.05
N TRP A 37 -21.06 10.54 -14.14
CA TRP A 37 -21.04 9.70 -12.94
C TRP A 37 -22.25 9.97 -12.03
N SER A 38 -22.48 11.22 -11.66
CA SER A 38 -23.57 11.60 -10.75
C SER A 38 -24.97 11.35 -11.33
N SER A 39 -25.12 11.28 -12.66
CA SER A 39 -26.39 10.88 -13.30
C SER A 39 -26.72 9.39 -13.12
N ARG A 40 -25.73 8.55 -12.75
CA ARG A 40 -25.85 7.09 -12.65
C ARG A 40 -25.85 6.56 -11.22
N HIS A 41 -25.49 7.38 -10.24
CA HIS A 41 -25.31 6.96 -8.85
C HIS A 41 -26.09 7.87 -7.91
N VAL A 42 -26.96 7.28 -7.09
CA VAL A 42 -27.60 7.99 -5.98
C VAL A 42 -26.71 7.87 -4.75
N LEU A 43 -26.27 8.99 -4.18
CA LEU A 43 -25.25 8.99 -3.12
C LEU A 43 -25.70 8.27 -1.84
N GLU A 44 -26.98 8.39 -1.52
CA GLU A 44 -27.59 7.85 -0.31
C GLU A 44 -27.71 6.32 -0.33
N THR A 45 -27.80 5.70 -1.52
CA THR A 45 -28.15 4.28 -1.65
C THR A 45 -27.10 3.44 -2.37
N ASP A 46 -26.32 4.04 -3.28
CA ASP A 46 -25.54 3.27 -4.27
C ASP A 46 -24.02 3.44 -4.15
N VAL A 47 -23.56 4.26 -3.19
CA VAL A 47 -22.13 4.57 -3.04
C VAL A 47 -21.46 3.59 -2.08
N THR A 48 -20.62 2.74 -2.66
CA THR A 48 -19.70 1.87 -1.91
C THR A 48 -18.70 2.71 -1.12
N LEU A 49 -18.12 2.11 -0.06
CA LEU A 49 -17.09 2.79 0.73
C LEU A 49 -15.90 3.25 -0.14
N ASP A 50 -15.51 2.47 -1.15
CA ASP A 50 -14.41 2.84 -2.05
C ASP A 50 -14.69 4.14 -2.81
N ARG A 51 -15.88 4.26 -3.41
CA ARG A 51 -16.32 5.48 -4.10
C ARG A 51 -16.45 6.65 -3.14
N TYR A 52 -16.99 6.40 -1.94
CA TYR A 52 -17.11 7.42 -0.90
C TYR A 52 -15.76 8.06 -0.56
N ARG A 53 -14.65 7.31 -0.60
CA ARG A 53 -13.29 7.81 -0.32
C ARG A 53 -12.80 8.84 -1.34
N VAL A 54 -13.31 8.77 -2.58
CA VAL A 54 -12.90 9.66 -3.67
C VAL A 54 -13.78 10.92 -3.77
N LEU A 55 -15.01 10.88 -3.24
CA LEU A 55 -15.93 12.03 -3.26
C LEU A 55 -15.31 13.34 -2.71
N PRO A 56 -14.56 13.33 -1.59
CA PRO A 56 -13.93 14.56 -1.09
C PRO A 56 -12.93 15.16 -2.09
N PHE A 57 -12.22 14.33 -2.85
CA PHE A 57 -11.26 14.81 -3.84
C PHE A 57 -11.97 15.36 -5.07
N ALA A 58 -13.03 14.68 -5.54
CA ALA A 58 -13.88 15.18 -6.62
C ALA A 58 -14.53 16.52 -6.25
N TYR A 59 -15.06 16.64 -5.03
CA TYR A 59 -15.58 17.90 -4.51
C TYR A 59 -14.54 19.00 -4.53
N ASP A 60 -13.35 18.74 -3.99
CA ASP A 60 -12.27 19.71 -3.93
C ASP A 60 -11.82 20.17 -5.32
N ASN A 61 -11.64 19.23 -6.25
CA ASN A 61 -11.25 19.54 -7.62
C ASN A 61 -12.30 20.39 -8.34
N LEU A 62 -13.56 19.96 -8.31
CA LEU A 62 -14.66 20.62 -9.02
C LEU A 62 -15.05 21.97 -8.40
N SER A 63 -15.01 22.09 -7.07
CA SER A 63 -15.31 23.37 -6.40
C SER A 63 -14.30 24.46 -6.74
N ASN A 64 -13.08 24.08 -7.13
CA ASN A 64 -12.01 24.99 -7.55
C ASN A 64 -11.85 25.04 -9.08
N ASN A 65 -12.73 24.36 -9.85
CA ASN A 65 -12.66 24.31 -11.31
C ASN A 65 -13.54 25.41 -11.93
N PRO A 66 -12.98 26.36 -12.70
CA PRO A 66 -13.76 27.41 -13.35
C PRO A 66 -14.88 26.89 -14.28
N ALA A 67 -14.66 25.76 -14.95
CA ALA A 67 -15.68 25.15 -15.81
C ALA A 67 -16.92 24.70 -15.01
N ALA A 68 -16.74 24.38 -13.73
CA ALA A 68 -17.81 23.98 -12.82
C ALA A 68 -18.43 25.16 -12.05
N SER A 69 -18.21 26.40 -12.49
CA SER A 69 -18.84 27.59 -11.89
C SER A 69 -20.37 27.51 -12.08
N GLY A 70 -21.09 27.15 -11.02
CA GLY A 70 -22.54 26.90 -11.05
C GLY A 70 -22.94 25.43 -10.91
N LEU A 71 -21.98 24.50 -10.80
CA LEU A 71 -22.27 23.12 -10.45
C LEU A 71 -22.90 23.05 -9.05
N VAL A 72 -24.08 22.45 -8.97
CA VAL A 72 -24.72 22.11 -7.69
C VAL A 72 -24.37 20.66 -7.38
N PHE A 73 -23.67 20.44 -6.27
CA PHE A 73 -23.35 19.10 -5.81
C PHE A 73 -24.59 18.43 -5.21
N PRO A 74 -24.79 17.11 -5.44
CA PRO A 74 -25.80 16.36 -4.71
C PRO A 74 -25.54 16.41 -3.19
N HIS A 75 -26.61 16.23 -2.41
CA HIS A 75 -26.55 16.27 -0.96
C HIS A 75 -25.51 15.26 -0.42
N GLY A 76 -24.75 15.67 0.60
CA GLY A 76 -23.74 14.81 1.23
C GLY A 76 -22.33 14.85 0.63
N VAL A 77 -22.11 15.33 -0.61
CA VAL A 77 -20.75 15.43 -1.19
C VAL A 77 -19.86 16.41 -0.42
N GLU A 78 -20.35 17.64 -0.21
CA GLU A 78 -19.65 18.63 0.61
C GLU A 78 -19.53 18.13 2.07
N GLY A 79 -20.54 17.42 2.56
CA GLY A 79 -20.53 16.78 3.87
C GLY A 79 -19.41 15.76 4.01
N ALA A 80 -19.13 14.97 2.96
CA ALA A 80 -18.02 14.03 2.92
C ALA A 80 -16.66 14.73 3.01
N PHE A 81 -16.49 15.87 2.32
CA PHE A 81 -15.30 16.71 2.45
C PHE A 81 -15.14 17.28 3.87
N LYS A 82 -16.18 17.89 4.44
CA LYS A 82 -16.16 18.46 5.80
C LYS A 82 -15.85 17.38 6.85
N LYS A 83 -16.48 16.21 6.72
CA LYS A 83 -16.22 15.06 7.59
C LYS A 83 -14.78 14.58 7.46
N THR A 84 -14.25 14.49 6.25
CA THR A 84 -12.86 14.07 5.99
C THR A 84 -11.88 15.05 6.62
N PHE A 85 -12.10 16.35 6.43
CA PHE A 85 -11.29 17.40 7.06
C PHE A 85 -11.27 17.27 8.59
N PHE A 86 -12.44 17.07 9.21
CA PHE A 86 -12.56 16.87 10.64
C PHE A 86 -11.81 15.62 11.12
N LEU A 87 -12.02 14.47 10.47
CA LEU A 87 -11.35 13.22 10.83
C LEU A 87 -9.83 13.33 10.69
N ASN A 88 -9.34 13.89 9.57
CA ASN A 88 -7.90 14.09 9.37
C ASN A 88 -7.30 15.04 10.40
N SER A 89 -8.06 16.03 10.87
CA SER A 89 -7.64 16.92 11.97
C SER A 89 -7.49 16.16 13.30
N LEU A 90 -8.40 15.24 13.60
CA LEU A 90 -8.30 14.40 14.79
C LEU A 90 -7.12 13.42 14.69
N LEU A 91 -6.91 12.81 13.52
CA LEU A 91 -5.76 11.94 13.26
C LEU A 91 -4.44 12.69 13.42
N LEU A 92 -4.35 13.93 12.93
CA LEU A 92 -3.16 14.77 13.09
C LEU A 92 -2.84 15.05 14.58
N GLN A 93 -3.85 15.39 15.39
CA GLN A 93 -3.64 15.61 16.82
C GLN A 93 -3.11 14.35 17.52
N HIS A 94 -3.66 13.18 17.18
CA HIS A 94 -3.19 11.91 17.71
C HIS A 94 -1.80 11.53 17.19
N LEU A 95 -1.52 11.80 15.92
CA LEU A 95 -0.23 11.57 15.30
C LEU A 95 0.88 12.39 15.99
N VAL A 96 0.62 13.65 16.33
CA VAL A 96 1.59 14.48 17.09
C VAL A 96 1.94 13.86 18.44
N LYS A 97 0.94 13.32 19.16
CA LYS A 97 1.15 12.63 20.44
C LYS A 97 2.01 11.37 20.27
N THR A 98 1.64 10.49 19.33
CA THR A 98 2.39 9.24 19.08
C THR A 98 3.81 9.49 18.58
N LYS A 99 4.00 10.50 17.73
CA LYS A 99 5.33 10.97 17.34
C LYS A 99 6.15 11.42 18.56
N ALA A 100 5.58 12.21 19.47
CA ALA A 100 6.27 12.67 20.67
C ALA A 100 6.68 11.50 21.58
N MET A 101 5.83 10.48 21.72
CA MET A 101 6.16 9.26 22.46
C MET A 101 7.38 8.54 21.87
N LEU A 102 7.40 8.33 20.56
CA LEU A 102 8.52 7.67 19.87
C LEU A 102 9.82 8.49 19.98
N ALA A 103 9.72 9.81 19.80
CA ALA A 103 10.85 10.72 19.95
C ALA A 103 11.44 10.67 21.38
N GLY A 104 10.58 10.57 22.41
CA GLY A 104 11.01 10.42 23.81
C GLY A 104 11.77 9.12 24.10
N GLN A 105 11.69 8.12 23.22
CA GLN A 105 12.45 6.87 23.28
C GLN A 105 13.60 6.81 22.25
N GLY A 106 13.88 7.94 21.57
CA GLY A 106 14.87 7.99 20.50
C GLY A 106 14.54 7.05 19.33
N ILE A 107 13.25 6.80 19.08
CA ILE A 107 12.79 5.99 17.94
C ILE A 107 12.40 6.97 16.82
N PRO A 108 13.15 7.04 15.70
CA PRO A 108 12.72 7.85 14.57
C PRO A 108 11.47 7.25 13.93
N ALA A 109 10.57 8.12 13.47
CA ALA A 109 9.30 7.73 12.88
C ALA A 109 9.07 8.51 11.58
N MET A 110 8.68 7.78 10.53
CA MET A 110 8.34 8.34 9.23
C MET A 110 6.86 8.11 8.94
N LEU A 111 6.15 9.14 8.50
CA LEU A 111 4.78 8.98 8.01
C LEU A 111 4.79 8.21 6.71
N LEU A 112 3.82 7.33 6.52
CA LEU A 112 3.60 6.62 5.26
C LEU A 112 2.22 6.94 4.69
N LYS A 113 2.00 6.46 3.46
CA LYS A 113 0.71 6.43 2.77
C LYS A 113 0.00 7.79 2.83
N GLY A 114 -1.25 7.80 3.27
CA GLY A 114 -2.14 8.95 3.17
C GLY A 114 -1.69 10.17 3.95
N MET A 115 -1.31 9.98 5.21
CA MET A 115 -0.90 11.14 6.03
C MET A 115 0.44 11.70 5.53
N ALA A 116 1.31 10.87 4.95
CA ALA A 116 2.49 11.35 4.26
C ALA A 116 2.11 12.17 3.02
N MET A 117 1.13 11.74 2.23
CA MET A 117 0.68 12.51 1.06
C MET A 117 0.08 13.86 1.43
N ILE A 118 -0.76 13.90 2.47
CA ILE A 118 -1.34 15.16 2.98
C ILE A 118 -0.23 16.06 3.53
N ALA A 119 0.67 15.52 4.37
CA ALA A 119 1.76 16.30 4.96
C ALA A 119 2.76 16.84 3.92
N SER A 120 2.97 16.11 2.82
CA SER A 120 3.80 16.53 1.68
C SER A 120 3.11 17.50 0.72
N GLY A 121 1.87 17.91 1.00
CA GLY A 121 1.14 18.86 0.14
C GLY A 121 0.70 18.29 -1.21
N LEU A 122 0.60 16.97 -1.34
CA LEU A 122 0.16 16.32 -2.59
C LEU A 122 -1.36 16.42 -2.79
N TYR A 123 -2.09 16.78 -1.74
CA TYR A 123 -3.50 17.11 -1.78
C TYR A 123 -3.70 18.59 -1.43
N PRO A 124 -4.59 19.31 -2.15
CA PRO A 124 -4.73 20.75 -1.96
C PRO A 124 -5.18 21.14 -0.54
N ARG A 125 -6.05 20.32 0.06
CA ARG A 125 -6.62 20.56 1.39
C ARG A 125 -6.67 19.25 2.18
N MET A 126 -6.63 19.37 3.51
CA MET A 126 -6.78 18.22 4.41
C MET A 126 -8.10 17.46 4.21
N GLY A 127 -9.16 18.12 3.73
CA GLY A 127 -10.43 17.47 3.45
C GLY A 127 -10.47 16.64 2.17
N SER A 128 -9.46 16.74 1.31
CA SER A 128 -9.50 16.20 -0.05
C SER A 128 -9.18 14.72 -0.13
N ARG A 129 -8.43 14.18 0.86
CA ARG A 129 -8.05 12.77 0.89
C ARG A 129 -8.67 12.07 2.08
N PHE A 130 -9.60 11.16 1.81
CA PHE A 130 -10.25 10.39 2.84
C PHE A 130 -9.25 9.48 3.60
N GLN A 131 -9.27 9.50 4.94
CA GLN A 131 -8.53 8.57 5.81
C GLN A 131 -9.34 8.16 7.05
N PHE A 132 -9.08 6.93 7.52
CA PHE A 132 -9.54 6.43 8.83
C PHE A 132 -8.38 6.12 9.79
N ASP A 133 -7.16 6.10 9.25
CA ASP A 133 -5.94 5.68 9.91
C ASP A 133 -4.75 6.53 9.46
N TYR A 134 -3.66 6.38 10.19
CA TYR A 134 -2.35 6.83 9.74
C TYR A 134 -1.30 5.76 9.97
N ASP A 135 -0.29 5.77 9.11
CA ASP A 135 0.77 4.78 9.10
C ASP A 135 2.09 5.44 9.49
N ILE A 136 2.82 4.80 10.40
CA ILE A 136 4.17 5.21 10.80
C ILE A 136 5.15 4.07 10.57
N LEU A 137 6.25 4.35 9.87
CA LEU A 137 7.40 3.47 9.73
C LEU A 137 8.40 3.74 10.85
N VAL A 138 8.85 2.69 11.52
CA VAL A 138 9.97 2.71 12.47
C VAL A 138 11.11 1.84 11.93
N PRO A 139 12.37 2.07 12.37
CA PRO A 139 13.48 1.18 12.03
C PRO A 139 13.16 -0.28 12.38
N PHE A 140 13.58 -1.21 11.51
CA PHE A 140 13.19 -2.61 11.62
C PHE A 140 13.64 -3.24 12.95
N ASP A 141 14.83 -2.88 13.42
CA ASP A 141 15.44 -3.28 14.68
C ASP A 141 14.75 -2.69 15.91
N ARG A 142 14.09 -1.53 15.77
CA ARG A 142 13.35 -0.83 16.84
C ARG A 142 11.87 -1.19 16.91
N LYS A 143 11.37 -2.11 16.06
CA LYS A 143 9.94 -2.45 16.00
C LYS A 143 9.37 -2.96 17.33
N MET A 144 10.14 -3.77 18.06
CA MET A 144 9.68 -4.32 19.34
C MET A 144 9.58 -3.24 20.42
N ASP A 145 10.52 -2.29 20.43
CA ASP A 145 10.50 -1.15 21.34
C ASP A 145 9.29 -0.25 21.06
N ALA A 146 9.01 0.03 19.79
CA ALA A 146 7.86 0.84 19.40
C ALA A 146 6.52 0.18 19.81
N ILE A 147 6.40 -1.13 19.60
CA ILE A 147 5.21 -1.90 20.01
C ILE A 147 5.05 -1.87 21.53
N ALA A 148 6.11 -2.20 22.28
CA ALA A 148 6.09 -2.22 23.74
C ALA A 148 5.78 -0.83 24.32
N LEU A 149 6.28 0.23 23.71
CA LEU A 149 5.98 1.61 24.08
C LEU A 149 4.47 1.90 24.00
N PHE A 150 3.82 1.53 22.89
CA PHE A 150 2.39 1.75 22.72
C PHE A 150 1.54 0.83 23.62
N GLU A 151 1.92 -0.44 23.77
CA GLU A 151 1.26 -1.36 24.72
C GLU A 151 1.31 -0.80 26.16
N LYS A 152 2.47 -0.31 26.60
CA LYS A 152 2.64 0.30 27.93
C LYS A 152 1.81 1.58 28.11
N ALA A 153 1.57 2.32 27.03
CA ALA A 153 0.72 3.50 27.03
C ALA A 153 -0.78 3.17 26.91
N GLY A 154 -1.17 1.89 26.92
CA GLY A 154 -2.56 1.46 26.93
C GLY A 154 -3.19 1.25 25.54
N TYR A 155 -2.42 1.40 24.46
CA TYR A 155 -2.89 1.08 23.13
C TYR A 155 -2.98 -0.44 22.94
N LYS A 156 -4.05 -0.89 22.28
CA LYS A 156 -4.31 -2.32 22.06
C LYS A 156 -3.85 -2.73 20.66
N PRO A 157 -2.84 -3.60 20.52
CA PRO A 157 -2.42 -4.11 19.21
C PRO A 157 -3.40 -5.15 18.67
N TYR A 158 -3.52 -5.22 17.36
CA TYR A 158 -4.22 -6.29 16.65
C TYR A 158 -3.23 -7.25 15.98
N TYR A 159 -3.21 -8.50 16.45
CA TYR A 159 -2.35 -9.56 15.91
C TYR A 159 -3.18 -10.61 15.16
N GLU A 160 -3.05 -10.66 13.83
CA GLU A 160 -3.69 -11.67 13.00
C GLU A 160 -2.95 -13.00 13.16
N GLY A 161 -3.67 -14.06 13.59
CA GLY A 161 -3.08 -15.38 13.82
C GLY A 161 -2.20 -15.50 15.07
N GLY A 162 -2.27 -14.51 15.99
CA GLY A 162 -1.50 -14.48 17.24
C GLY A 162 -0.19 -13.70 17.13
N ARG A 163 0.33 -13.23 18.28
CA ARG A 163 1.47 -12.29 18.35
C ARG A 163 2.70 -12.78 17.59
N ASP A 164 3.18 -13.98 17.90
CA ASP A 164 4.43 -14.51 17.31
C ASP A 164 4.31 -14.73 15.81
N PHE A 165 3.16 -15.24 15.35
CA PHE A 165 2.91 -15.45 13.93
C PHE A 165 2.85 -14.10 13.18
N HIS A 166 2.12 -13.13 13.73
CA HIS A 166 1.96 -11.80 13.16
C HIS A 166 3.30 -11.06 13.07
N LEU A 167 4.12 -11.08 14.11
CA LEU A 167 5.41 -10.39 14.14
C LEU A 167 6.44 -10.97 13.15
N ARG A 168 6.30 -12.25 12.79
CA ARG A 168 7.16 -12.93 11.80
C ARG A 168 6.67 -12.72 10.37
N THR A 169 5.36 -12.65 10.18
CA THR A 169 4.76 -12.69 8.84
C THR A 169 4.22 -11.36 8.37
N SER A 170 3.88 -10.42 9.24
CA SER A 170 3.36 -9.09 8.85
C SER A 170 4.49 -8.09 8.58
N HIS A 171 4.12 -6.97 7.96
CA HIS A 171 4.95 -5.79 7.76
C HIS A 171 4.63 -4.66 8.75
N SER A 172 3.50 -4.77 9.45
CA SER A 172 3.01 -3.81 10.43
C SER A 172 2.15 -4.44 11.52
N VAL A 173 1.84 -3.68 12.56
CA VAL A 173 0.79 -3.98 13.52
C VAL A 173 -0.10 -2.75 13.72
N GLY A 174 -1.41 -2.98 13.66
CA GLY A 174 -2.42 -1.95 13.88
C GLY A 174 -2.75 -1.79 15.37
N PHE A 175 -3.04 -0.56 15.78
CA PHE A 175 -3.48 -0.18 17.11
C PHE A 175 -4.78 0.61 17.02
N THR A 176 -5.67 0.39 17.98
CA THR A 176 -6.87 1.24 18.15
C THR A 176 -6.54 2.45 19.01
N VAL A 177 -7.03 3.63 18.62
CA VAL A 177 -6.95 4.85 19.43
C VAL A 177 -8.01 4.78 20.53
N PRO A 178 -7.65 4.72 21.83
CA PRO A 178 -8.61 4.54 22.92
C PRO A 178 -9.67 5.63 22.98
N GLU A 179 -9.33 6.86 22.63
CA GLU A 179 -10.22 8.02 22.63
C GLU A 179 -11.17 8.04 21.41
N MET A 180 -10.86 7.26 20.37
CA MET A 180 -11.60 7.23 19.10
C MET A 180 -11.81 5.79 18.60
N PRO A 181 -12.38 4.87 19.40
CA PRO A 181 -12.36 3.43 19.10
C PRO A 181 -13.16 3.06 17.83
N LYS A 182 -14.05 3.95 17.36
CA LYS A 182 -14.84 3.76 16.14
C LYS A 182 -14.20 4.36 14.88
N TYR A 183 -13.25 5.30 15.03
CA TYR A 183 -12.82 6.18 13.93
C TYR A 183 -11.32 6.47 13.90
N GLY A 184 -10.54 5.94 14.84
CA GLY A 184 -9.10 6.15 14.92
C GLY A 184 -8.37 4.83 15.12
N SER A 185 -7.57 4.47 14.12
CA SER A 185 -6.51 3.47 14.25
C SER A 185 -5.20 4.02 13.70
N PHE A 186 -4.10 3.39 14.07
CA PHE A 186 -2.82 3.66 13.44
C PHE A 186 -2.01 2.39 13.31
N ASP A 187 -1.17 2.33 12.30
CA ASP A 187 -0.32 1.18 12.04
C ASP A 187 1.16 1.53 12.27
N VAL A 188 1.83 0.68 13.05
CA VAL A 188 3.29 0.70 13.20
C VAL A 188 3.88 -0.29 12.22
N HIS A 189 4.49 0.23 11.16
CA HIS A 189 5.20 -0.50 10.13
C HIS A 189 6.66 -0.67 10.51
N TRP A 190 7.20 -1.86 10.27
CA TRP A 190 8.65 -2.12 10.28
C TRP A 190 9.17 -2.46 8.90
N LEU A 191 8.28 -2.65 7.92
CA LEU A 191 8.58 -2.78 6.50
C LEU A 191 7.60 -1.88 5.71
N PRO A 192 8.07 -1.05 4.77
CA PRO A 192 7.24 -0.05 4.10
C PRO A 192 6.28 -0.64 3.07
N ILE A 193 6.56 -1.86 2.58
CA ILE A 193 5.74 -2.59 1.61
C ILE A 193 5.67 -4.07 1.98
N ALA A 194 4.53 -4.70 1.74
CA ALA A 194 4.31 -6.11 2.10
C ALA A 194 4.96 -7.12 1.12
N LEU A 195 5.30 -6.67 -0.10
CA LEU A 195 5.84 -7.56 -1.16
C LEU A 195 7.26 -8.04 -0.86
N HIS A 196 8.10 -7.17 -0.29
CA HIS A 196 9.50 -7.46 -0.08
C HIS A 196 9.87 -7.35 1.41
N LYS A 197 9.88 -8.50 2.09
CA LYS A 197 10.03 -8.58 3.56
C LYS A 197 11.49 -8.51 4.03
N HIS A 198 12.28 -7.58 3.49
CA HIS A 198 13.69 -7.40 3.84
C HIS A 198 13.91 -6.05 4.53
N HIS A 199 14.62 -6.04 5.67
CA HIS A 199 14.86 -4.83 6.48
C HIS A 199 15.52 -3.68 5.68
N ARG A 200 16.41 -3.99 4.73
CA ARG A 200 16.97 -3.02 3.76
C ARG A 200 15.94 -2.16 3.02
N THR A 201 14.68 -2.59 2.89
CA THR A 201 13.62 -1.72 2.35
C THR A 201 13.29 -0.57 3.28
N THR A 202 13.29 -0.81 4.59
CA THR A 202 13.14 0.20 5.63
C THR A 202 14.35 1.13 5.66
N ASP A 203 15.56 0.58 5.54
CA ASP A 203 16.79 1.37 5.47
C ASP A 203 16.78 2.34 4.29
N LEU A 204 16.35 1.87 3.11
CA LEU A 204 16.18 2.70 1.91
C LEU A 204 15.23 3.89 2.17
N PHE A 205 14.08 3.64 2.81
CA PHE A 205 13.13 4.71 3.14
C PHE A 205 13.75 5.74 4.08
N PHE A 206 14.45 5.31 5.14
CA PHE A 206 15.10 6.24 6.08
C PHE A 206 16.33 6.95 5.50
N GLN A 207 17.03 6.33 4.54
CA GLN A 207 18.14 6.94 3.82
C GLN A 207 17.64 8.07 2.90
N GLU A 208 16.52 7.84 2.21
CA GLU A 208 15.95 8.76 1.22
C GLU A 208 14.93 9.75 1.81
N LYS A 209 14.75 9.73 3.13
CA LYS A 209 13.75 10.55 3.84
C LYS A 209 13.81 12.02 3.45
N MET A 210 12.64 12.64 3.40
CA MET A 210 12.48 14.08 3.35
C MET A 210 11.90 14.59 4.67
N GLU A 211 12.21 15.83 5.01
CA GLU A 211 11.59 16.53 6.12
C GLU A 211 10.52 17.49 5.59
N VAL A 212 9.35 17.47 6.21
CA VAL A 212 8.25 18.40 5.89
C VAL A 212 7.77 19.07 7.17
N ASN A 213 7.34 20.32 7.07
CA ASN A 213 6.62 21.00 8.15
C ASN A 213 5.13 20.97 7.82
N PHE A 214 4.35 20.33 8.69
CA PHE A 214 2.91 20.22 8.54
C PHE A 214 2.21 20.69 9.82
N HIS A 215 1.43 21.77 9.70
CA HIS A 215 0.77 22.44 10.83
C HIS A 215 1.71 22.75 12.02
N GLY A 216 2.94 23.21 11.75
CA GLY A 216 3.90 23.58 12.78
C GLY A 216 4.67 22.39 13.38
N HIS A 217 4.48 21.19 12.86
CA HIS A 217 5.20 19.99 13.29
C HIS A 217 6.08 19.45 12.17
N ALA A 218 7.34 19.17 12.48
CA ALA A 218 8.25 18.49 11.55
C ALA A 218 7.88 17.01 11.41
N PHE A 219 7.86 16.46 10.21
CA PHE A 219 7.66 15.02 9.98
C PHE A 219 8.69 14.51 8.99
N LEU A 220 9.06 13.24 9.14
CA LEU A 220 9.77 12.50 8.11
C LEU A 220 8.76 11.87 7.17
N VAL A 221 8.96 11.99 5.86
CA VAL A 221 8.15 11.37 4.81
C VAL A 221 9.07 10.73 3.76
N PRO A 222 8.59 9.72 3.00
CA PRO A 222 9.33 9.23 1.86
C PRO A 222 9.30 10.28 0.73
N PRO A 223 10.30 10.28 -0.17
CA PRO A 223 10.27 11.08 -1.38
C PRO A 223 9.13 10.62 -2.31
N PRO A 224 8.68 11.49 -3.24
CA PRO A 224 7.54 11.19 -4.12
C PRO A 224 7.68 9.86 -4.86
N GLU A 225 8.89 9.47 -5.26
CA GLU A 225 9.16 8.23 -6.00
C GLU A 225 8.88 6.98 -5.14
N LEU A 226 9.25 7.01 -3.85
CA LEU A 226 8.95 5.91 -2.92
C LEU A 226 7.48 5.88 -2.53
N LEU A 227 6.86 7.04 -2.31
CA LEU A 227 5.42 7.13 -2.07
C LEU A 227 4.61 6.61 -3.26
N PHE A 228 5.05 6.91 -4.48
CA PHE A 228 4.44 6.42 -5.72
C PHE A 228 4.44 4.89 -5.80
N ILE A 229 5.59 4.26 -5.56
CA ILE A 229 5.71 2.80 -5.55
C ILE A 229 4.87 2.20 -4.43
N GLN A 230 4.93 2.77 -3.22
CA GLN A 230 4.14 2.31 -2.07
C GLN A 230 2.64 2.34 -2.37
N THR A 231 2.17 3.42 -3.00
CA THR A 231 0.75 3.60 -3.39
C THR A 231 0.29 2.52 -4.35
N ILE A 232 1.07 2.26 -5.41
CA ILE A 232 0.74 1.26 -6.43
C ILE A 232 0.75 -0.15 -5.82
N VAL A 233 1.81 -0.49 -5.10
CA VAL A 233 1.97 -1.81 -4.49
C VAL A 233 0.85 -2.10 -3.50
N HIS A 234 0.48 -1.12 -2.69
CA HIS A 234 -0.64 -1.26 -1.75
C HIS A 234 -1.97 -1.36 -2.50
N GLY A 235 -2.28 -0.43 -3.40
CA GLY A 235 -3.57 -0.34 -4.09
C GLY A 235 -3.93 -1.53 -4.97
N LEU A 236 -2.93 -2.20 -5.54
CA LEU A 236 -3.13 -3.31 -6.48
C LEU A 236 -3.35 -4.68 -5.82
N ARG A 237 -3.43 -4.76 -4.48
CA ARG A 237 -3.82 -6.02 -3.81
C ARG A 237 -5.34 -6.10 -3.67
N ILE A 238 -5.90 -7.26 -4.00
CA ILE A 238 -7.35 -7.53 -3.93
C ILE A 238 -7.93 -7.48 -2.52
N GLU A 239 -7.06 -7.61 -1.51
CA GLU A 239 -7.42 -7.63 -0.09
C GLU A 239 -7.80 -6.24 0.45
N HIS A 240 -7.45 -5.17 -0.26
CA HIS A 240 -7.78 -3.82 0.16
C HIS A 240 -9.13 -3.40 -0.37
N THR A 241 -9.96 -2.82 0.50
CA THR A 241 -11.30 -2.35 0.14
C THR A 241 -11.29 -1.04 -0.65
N SER A 242 -10.12 -0.54 -1.06
CA SER A 242 -10.02 0.71 -1.80
C SER A 242 -9.22 0.59 -3.08
N HIS A 243 -9.92 0.29 -4.17
CA HIS A 243 -9.34 0.12 -5.48
C HIS A 243 -9.30 1.44 -6.26
N THR A 244 -10.15 2.42 -5.95
CA THR A 244 -10.14 3.72 -6.62
C THR A 244 -9.12 4.70 -6.06
N GLN A 245 -8.85 4.66 -4.75
CA GLN A 245 -8.00 5.66 -4.11
C GLN A 245 -6.56 5.65 -4.63
N TRP A 246 -5.98 4.47 -4.90
CA TRP A 246 -4.59 4.40 -5.37
C TRP A 246 -4.39 5.11 -6.70
N ALA A 247 -5.38 5.04 -7.61
CA ALA A 247 -5.32 5.73 -8.89
C ALA A 247 -5.32 7.25 -8.69
N CYS A 248 -6.19 7.76 -7.81
CA CYS A 248 -6.22 9.16 -7.43
C CYS A 248 -4.92 9.61 -6.77
N ASP A 249 -4.41 8.85 -5.80
CA ASP A 249 -3.15 9.13 -5.10
C ASP A 249 -1.97 9.18 -6.09
N THR A 250 -1.87 8.19 -7.00
CA THR A 250 -0.83 8.14 -8.03
C THR A 250 -0.89 9.36 -8.96
N MET A 251 -2.08 9.74 -9.42
CA MET A 251 -2.25 10.93 -10.26
C MET A 251 -1.97 12.22 -9.49
N ALA A 252 -2.32 12.29 -8.21
CA ALA A 252 -2.03 13.44 -7.35
C ALA A 252 -0.53 13.63 -7.13
N ILE A 253 0.24 12.54 -6.94
CA ILE A 253 1.70 12.59 -6.88
C ILE A 253 2.26 13.20 -8.17
N LEU A 254 1.91 12.65 -9.33
CA LEU A 254 2.46 13.10 -10.61
C LEU A 254 2.05 14.55 -10.94
N ALA A 255 0.82 14.95 -10.59
CA ALA A 255 0.33 16.31 -10.85
C ALA A 255 1.00 17.37 -9.97
N ASN A 256 1.42 17.02 -8.75
CA ASN A 256 1.97 17.96 -7.77
C ASN A 256 3.49 17.81 -7.56
N CYS A 257 4.14 16.92 -8.31
CA CYS A 257 5.59 16.74 -8.30
C CYS A 257 6.16 16.89 -9.72
N PRO A 258 6.28 18.12 -10.27
CA PRO A 258 6.85 18.33 -11.60
C PRO A 258 8.33 17.88 -11.70
N ALA A 259 9.03 17.82 -10.57
CA ALA A 259 10.40 17.31 -10.44
C ALA A 259 10.48 15.81 -10.09
N PHE A 260 9.42 15.04 -10.36
CA PHE A 260 9.41 13.58 -10.14
C PHE A 260 10.52 12.91 -10.96
N ASP A 261 11.46 12.25 -10.28
CA ASP A 261 12.62 11.62 -10.90
C ASP A 261 12.28 10.18 -11.32
N TRP A 262 12.05 9.99 -12.62
CA TRP A 262 11.66 8.70 -13.18
C TRP A 262 12.77 7.66 -13.06
N GLU A 263 14.03 8.06 -13.21
CA GLU A 263 15.19 7.17 -13.07
C GLU A 263 15.34 6.70 -11.62
N LYS A 264 15.13 7.61 -10.65
CA LYS A 264 15.11 7.27 -9.22
C LYS A 264 13.96 6.33 -8.89
N MET A 265 12.77 6.57 -9.43
CA MET A 265 11.63 5.65 -9.30
C MET A 265 11.95 4.26 -9.88
N ALA A 266 12.61 4.18 -11.04
CA ALA A 266 13.00 2.89 -11.61
C ALA A 266 13.99 2.15 -10.71
N ARG A 267 15.05 2.81 -10.23
CA ARG A 267 16.02 2.22 -9.28
C ARG A 267 15.34 1.71 -8.02
N PHE A 268 14.43 2.49 -7.43
CA PHE A 268 13.68 2.06 -6.25
C PHE A 268 12.74 0.89 -6.55
N SER A 269 12.09 0.88 -7.71
CA SER A 269 11.23 -0.23 -8.13
C SER A 269 11.99 -1.55 -8.25
N GLU A 270 13.25 -1.51 -8.68
CA GLU A 270 14.11 -2.70 -8.73
C GLU A 270 14.44 -3.22 -7.32
N VAL A 271 14.86 -2.34 -6.41
CA VAL A 271 15.18 -2.70 -5.02
C VAL A 271 13.95 -3.25 -4.29
N LEU A 272 12.79 -2.66 -4.55
CA LEU A 272 11.52 -3.04 -3.94
C LEU A 272 10.82 -4.21 -4.66
N GLN A 273 11.36 -4.69 -5.79
CA GLN A 273 10.75 -5.71 -6.64
C GLN A 273 9.30 -5.37 -7.05
N ALA A 274 9.11 -4.12 -7.45
CA ALA A 274 7.82 -3.52 -7.78
C ALA A 274 7.72 -3.08 -9.25
N GLY A 275 8.74 -3.35 -10.07
CA GLY A 275 8.80 -2.88 -11.46
C GLY A 275 7.59 -3.30 -12.31
N TYR A 276 7.16 -4.55 -12.19
CA TYR A 276 5.99 -5.08 -12.88
C TYR A 276 4.69 -4.41 -12.41
N PHE A 277 4.57 -4.13 -11.11
CA PHE A 277 3.39 -3.44 -10.55
C PHE A 277 3.31 -2.02 -11.12
N VAL A 278 4.43 -1.29 -11.14
CA VAL A 278 4.52 0.04 -11.72
C VAL A 278 4.15 0.04 -13.20
N GLN A 279 4.72 -0.88 -14.00
CA GLN A 279 4.38 -1.01 -15.41
C GLN A 279 2.87 -1.26 -15.64
N LYS A 280 2.25 -2.13 -14.84
CA LYS A 280 0.81 -2.42 -14.96
C LYS A 280 -0.07 -1.26 -14.51
N ALA A 281 0.30 -0.57 -13.43
CA ALA A 281 -0.41 0.60 -12.94
C ALA A 281 -0.40 1.74 -13.98
N LEU A 282 0.78 2.07 -14.50
CA LEU A 282 0.93 3.16 -15.48
C LEU A 282 0.22 2.84 -16.79
N ALA A 283 0.38 1.62 -17.31
CA ALA A 283 -0.35 1.20 -18.51
C ALA A 283 -1.88 1.26 -18.34
N PHE A 284 -2.37 0.95 -17.13
CA PHE A 284 -3.79 1.11 -16.80
C PHE A 284 -4.19 2.59 -16.77
N LEU A 285 -3.46 3.44 -16.05
CA LEU A 285 -3.80 4.87 -15.93
C LEU A 285 -3.75 5.58 -17.29
N GLN A 286 -2.76 5.28 -18.14
CA GLN A 286 -2.70 5.80 -19.50
C GLN A 286 -3.95 5.41 -20.30
N ARG A 287 -4.33 4.13 -20.27
CA ARG A 287 -5.46 3.61 -21.04
C ARG A 287 -6.81 4.14 -20.56
N GLU A 288 -7.06 4.09 -19.26
CA GLU A 288 -8.40 4.38 -18.71
C GLU A 288 -8.61 5.87 -18.41
N THR A 289 -7.56 6.56 -17.96
CA THR A 289 -7.66 7.97 -17.56
C THR A 289 -7.10 8.92 -18.60
N GLY A 290 -6.36 8.44 -19.61
CA GLY A 290 -5.61 9.30 -20.52
C GLY A 290 -4.51 10.07 -19.78
N LEU A 291 -3.83 9.42 -18.85
CA LEU A 291 -2.66 9.99 -18.18
C LEU A 291 -1.56 10.22 -19.23
N GLU A 292 -1.13 11.47 -19.37
CA GLU A 292 -0.01 11.83 -20.23
C GLU A 292 1.29 11.70 -19.43
N LEU A 293 2.26 10.98 -20.00
CA LEU A 293 3.57 10.80 -19.41
C LEU A 293 4.61 11.53 -20.26
N PRO A 294 5.60 12.21 -19.65
CA PRO A 294 6.66 12.85 -20.41
C PRO A 294 7.48 11.80 -21.19
N PRO A 295 8.15 12.18 -22.29
CA PRO A 295 8.94 11.23 -23.09
C PRO A 295 10.00 10.47 -22.29
N GLU A 296 10.60 11.11 -21.28
CA GLU A 296 11.52 10.47 -20.34
C GLU A 296 10.89 9.29 -19.62
N ALA A 297 9.72 9.49 -19.01
CA ALA A 297 8.98 8.46 -18.30
C ALA A 297 8.72 7.24 -19.20
N ALA A 298 8.26 7.47 -20.43
CA ALA A 298 7.99 6.39 -21.38
C ALA A 298 9.23 5.54 -21.68
N ARG A 299 10.41 6.15 -21.81
CA ARG A 299 11.68 5.43 -21.99
C ARG A 299 12.02 4.62 -20.75
N VAL A 300 11.97 5.25 -19.57
CA VAL A 300 12.32 4.59 -18.30
C VAL A 300 11.40 3.39 -18.03
N ILE A 301 10.09 3.54 -18.22
CA ILE A 301 9.12 2.45 -17.95
C ILE A 301 9.39 1.20 -18.78
N GLN A 302 9.84 1.38 -20.03
CA GLN A 302 10.20 0.27 -20.92
C GLN A 302 11.47 -0.47 -20.47
N THR A 303 12.35 0.21 -19.72
CA THR A 303 13.63 -0.35 -19.27
C THR A 303 13.62 -0.78 -17.80
N ILE A 304 12.56 -0.46 -17.03
CA ILE A 304 12.39 -0.94 -15.65
C ILE A 304 12.59 -2.45 -15.62
N ARG A 305 13.58 -2.89 -14.84
CA ARG A 305 13.81 -4.32 -14.65
C ARG A 305 12.70 -4.89 -13.79
N THR A 306 12.13 -5.99 -14.26
CA THR A 306 11.15 -6.78 -13.51
C THR A 306 11.79 -8.09 -13.11
N ALA A 307 11.91 -8.39 -11.82
CA ALA A 307 12.35 -9.70 -11.39
C ALA A 307 11.37 -10.78 -11.84
N MET A 308 11.86 -11.99 -12.17
CA MET A 308 11.03 -13.10 -12.67
C MET A 308 9.87 -13.47 -11.74
N VAL A 309 10.00 -13.16 -10.45
CA VAL A 309 8.96 -13.44 -9.44
C VAL A 309 7.80 -12.44 -9.49
N GLU A 310 8.01 -11.21 -9.96
CA GLU A 310 7.03 -10.12 -9.83
C GLU A 310 5.70 -10.39 -10.55
N PRO A 311 5.66 -10.93 -11.79
CA PRO A 311 4.40 -11.31 -12.42
C PRO A 311 3.62 -12.38 -11.62
N PHE A 312 4.35 -13.28 -10.94
CA PHE A 312 3.73 -14.26 -10.05
C PHE A 312 3.17 -13.58 -8.80
N LEU A 313 3.94 -12.70 -8.14
CA LEU A 313 3.49 -11.92 -6.99
C LEU A 313 2.25 -11.08 -7.33
N PHE A 314 2.26 -10.44 -8.49
CA PHE A 314 1.14 -9.68 -9.00
C PHE A 314 -0.10 -10.55 -9.21
N SER A 315 0.04 -11.74 -9.80
CA SER A 315 -1.09 -12.68 -9.97
C SER A 315 -1.61 -13.20 -8.62
N PHE A 316 -0.72 -13.35 -7.64
CA PHE A 316 -1.04 -13.80 -6.29
C PHE A 316 -1.82 -12.74 -5.51
N CYS A 317 -1.36 -11.49 -5.53
CA CYS A 317 -2.04 -10.33 -4.91
C CYS A 317 -3.45 -10.10 -5.47
N ASN A 318 -3.74 -10.66 -6.64
CA ASN A 318 -5.03 -10.60 -7.31
C ASN A 318 -5.85 -11.90 -7.18
N SER A 319 -5.49 -12.77 -6.22
CA SER A 319 -6.25 -13.98 -5.86
C SER A 319 -6.84 -13.85 -4.45
N THR A 320 -8.02 -14.44 -4.21
CA THR A 320 -8.87 -14.23 -3.02
C THR A 320 -8.33 -14.81 -1.69
N GLN A 321 -7.03 -15.05 -1.57
CA GLN A 321 -6.42 -15.87 -0.51
C GLN A 321 -5.42 -15.08 0.35
N LYS A 322 -5.95 -14.16 1.17
CA LYS A 322 -5.24 -13.20 2.05
C LYS A 322 -4.04 -13.79 2.82
N GLY A 323 -4.28 -14.83 3.64
CA GLY A 323 -3.25 -15.39 4.51
C GLY A 323 -2.12 -16.13 3.77
N MET A 324 -2.36 -16.57 2.54
CA MET A 324 -1.33 -17.28 1.76
C MET A 324 -0.33 -16.33 1.10
N ALA A 325 -0.71 -15.08 0.84
CA ALA A 325 0.19 -14.09 0.27
C ALA A 325 1.32 -13.80 1.25
N ASP A 326 0.95 -13.44 2.47
CA ASP A 326 1.90 -13.07 3.50
C ASP A 326 2.83 -14.22 3.90
N MET A 327 2.29 -15.45 3.96
CA MET A 327 3.08 -16.65 4.18
C MET A 327 4.02 -16.96 3.01
N PHE A 328 3.57 -16.81 1.76
CA PHE A 328 4.40 -16.99 0.57
C PHE A 328 5.55 -15.96 0.54
N PHE A 329 5.26 -14.69 0.83
CA PHE A 329 6.27 -13.63 0.89
C PHE A 329 7.29 -13.88 2.00
N TRP A 330 6.85 -14.38 3.16
CA TRP A 330 7.76 -14.77 4.24
C TRP A 330 8.64 -15.95 3.83
N GLN A 331 8.07 -17.02 3.26
CA GLN A 331 8.85 -18.17 2.78
C GLN A 331 9.83 -17.78 1.68
N LEU A 332 9.44 -16.90 0.75
CA LEU A 332 10.34 -16.37 -0.27
C LEU A 332 11.50 -15.61 0.38
N HIS A 333 11.24 -14.81 1.41
CA HIS A 333 12.28 -14.11 2.16
C HIS A 333 13.23 -15.06 2.88
N GLU A 334 12.72 -15.98 3.71
CA GLU A 334 13.51 -16.99 4.43
C GLU A 334 14.39 -17.80 3.47
N SER A 335 13.82 -18.23 2.36
CA SER A 335 14.55 -19.02 1.36
C SER A 335 15.71 -18.26 0.71
N ARG A 336 15.60 -16.94 0.57
CA ARG A 336 16.65 -16.07 0.04
C ARG A 336 17.73 -15.75 1.08
N GLN A 337 17.37 -15.67 2.36
CA GLN A 337 18.36 -15.55 3.44
C GLN A 337 19.22 -16.82 3.55
N LEU A 338 18.61 -17.99 3.35
CA LEU A 338 19.29 -19.28 3.46
C LEU A 338 20.11 -19.65 2.20
N GLN A 339 19.74 -19.18 1.00
CA GLN A 339 20.41 -19.51 -0.26
C GLN A 339 20.47 -18.31 -1.23
N PRO A 340 21.26 -17.27 -0.92
CA PRO A 340 21.33 -16.03 -1.71
C PRO A 340 21.80 -16.25 -3.17
N GLU A 341 22.56 -17.31 -3.43
CA GLU A 341 23.14 -17.66 -4.74
C GLU A 341 22.08 -18.17 -5.77
N LYS A 342 20.89 -18.59 -5.32
CA LYS A 342 19.92 -19.29 -6.19
C LYS A 342 18.77 -18.37 -6.60
N GLN A 343 18.62 -18.16 -7.92
CA GLN A 343 17.60 -17.27 -8.53
C GLN A 343 16.16 -17.57 -8.11
N LEU A 344 15.82 -18.84 -7.87
CA LEU A 344 14.58 -19.26 -7.22
C LEU A 344 14.78 -20.65 -6.62
N PRO A 345 14.72 -20.82 -5.29
CA PRO A 345 14.82 -22.13 -4.66
C PRO A 345 13.77 -23.10 -5.22
N TRP A 346 14.17 -24.34 -5.55
CA TRP A 346 13.31 -25.33 -6.21
C TRP A 346 11.97 -25.60 -5.49
N HIS A 347 11.92 -25.42 -4.17
CA HIS A 347 10.72 -25.57 -3.37
C HIS A 347 9.68 -24.48 -3.68
N LEU A 348 10.09 -23.26 -4.04
CA LEU A 348 9.20 -22.21 -4.53
C LEU A 348 8.62 -22.58 -5.89
N LEU A 349 9.38 -23.22 -6.78
CA LEU A 349 8.84 -23.78 -8.03
C LEU A 349 7.77 -24.85 -7.77
N GLN A 350 7.93 -25.65 -6.71
CA GLN A 350 6.92 -26.63 -6.31
C GLN A 350 5.68 -25.97 -5.69
N ILE A 351 5.84 -24.89 -4.91
CA ILE A 351 4.73 -24.08 -4.38
C ILE A 351 3.97 -23.40 -5.53
N ILE A 352 4.69 -22.81 -6.49
CA ILE A 352 4.11 -22.20 -7.71
C ILE A 352 3.38 -23.26 -8.54
N LYS A 353 3.96 -24.45 -8.71
CA LYS A 353 3.36 -25.57 -9.45
C LYS A 353 2.11 -26.10 -8.74
N ALA A 354 2.17 -26.28 -7.42
CA ALA A 354 1.03 -26.66 -6.60
C ALA A 354 -0.08 -25.60 -6.67
N TRP A 355 0.25 -24.31 -6.55
CA TRP A 355 -0.71 -23.22 -6.65
C TRP A 355 -1.40 -23.21 -8.02
N ARG A 356 -0.64 -23.32 -9.12
CA ARG A 356 -1.19 -23.40 -10.49
C ARG A 356 -2.14 -24.58 -10.68
N GLN A 357 -1.81 -25.74 -10.09
CA GLN A 357 -2.66 -26.94 -10.12
C GLN A 357 -3.90 -26.80 -9.22
N SER A 358 -3.78 -26.04 -8.13
CA SER A 358 -4.79 -25.93 -7.08
C SER A 358 -5.76 -24.76 -7.21
N ARG A 359 -5.53 -23.84 -8.17
CA ARG A 359 -6.26 -22.58 -8.33
C ARG A 359 -7.78 -22.74 -8.53
N HIS A 360 -8.22 -23.97 -8.77
CA HIS A 360 -9.62 -24.36 -8.96
C HIS A 360 -10.14 -25.39 -7.93
N GLU A 361 -9.32 -25.96 -7.04
CA GLU A 361 -9.71 -27.19 -6.31
C GLU A 361 -9.32 -27.29 -4.82
N LEU A 362 -8.37 -26.53 -4.28
CA LEU A 362 -7.93 -26.73 -2.87
C LEU A 362 -8.39 -25.62 -1.92
N SER A 363 -8.94 -26.05 -0.79
CA SER A 363 -9.15 -25.19 0.39
C SER A 363 -7.80 -24.75 0.98
N VAL A 364 -7.82 -23.64 1.73
CA VAL A 364 -6.65 -23.09 2.47
C VAL A 364 -5.92 -24.18 3.26
N LEU A 365 -6.67 -25.08 3.90
CA LEU A 365 -6.11 -26.18 4.68
C LEU A 365 -5.38 -27.22 3.81
N GLY A 366 -5.89 -27.50 2.61
CA GLY A 366 -5.30 -28.47 1.68
C GLY A 366 -3.95 -28.00 1.12
N PHE A 367 -3.84 -26.70 0.79
CA PHE A 367 -2.58 -26.11 0.35
C PHE A 367 -1.54 -26.04 1.48
N VAL A 368 -1.94 -25.61 2.68
CA VAL A 368 -1.07 -25.57 3.86
C VAL A 368 -0.56 -26.97 4.22
N LYS A 369 -1.42 -28.00 4.18
CA LYS A 369 -1.03 -29.39 4.43
C LYS A 369 -0.07 -29.92 3.36
N LEU A 370 -0.26 -29.54 2.09
CA LEU A 370 0.64 -29.92 1.00
C LEU A 370 2.01 -29.22 1.12
N ALA A 371 2.03 -27.93 1.47
CA ALA A 371 3.24 -27.15 1.69
C ALA A 371 4.02 -27.64 2.92
N LEU A 372 3.34 -27.89 4.05
CA LEU A 372 3.92 -28.44 5.27
C LEU A 372 4.43 -29.88 5.07
N ASN A 373 3.67 -30.76 4.42
CA ASN A 373 4.12 -32.14 4.14
C ASN A 373 5.36 -32.18 3.26
N ARG A 374 5.48 -31.24 2.30
CA ARG A 374 6.68 -31.13 1.46
C ARG A 374 7.85 -30.46 2.19
N MET A 375 7.59 -29.60 3.20
CA MET A 375 8.61 -29.03 4.08
C MET A 375 9.23 -30.04 5.07
N VAL A 376 8.42 -30.95 5.63
CA VAL A 376 8.92 -32.00 6.55
C VAL A 376 9.89 -32.97 5.84
N HIS A 377 9.69 -33.20 4.54
CA HIS A 377 10.65 -33.98 3.75
C HIS A 377 11.97 -33.27 3.47
N LEU A 378 12.03 -31.95 3.62
CA LEU A 378 13.21 -31.15 3.31
C LEU A 378 14.13 -30.92 4.50
N THR A 379 13.54 -30.65 5.67
CA THR A 379 14.29 -30.54 6.92
C THR A 379 14.98 -31.85 7.32
N ARG A 380 14.46 -33.01 6.89
CA ARG A 380 15.12 -34.31 7.10
C ARG A 380 16.32 -34.57 6.18
N ASN A 381 16.46 -33.86 5.06
CA ASN A 381 17.46 -34.16 4.03
C ASN A 381 18.52 -33.05 3.85
N THR A 382 18.50 -31.97 4.63
CA THR A 382 19.47 -30.86 4.51
C THR A 382 20.00 -30.32 5.84
N VAL A 383 19.85 -31.04 6.95
CA VAL A 383 20.56 -30.70 8.20
C VAL A 383 21.89 -31.46 8.19
N PRO A 384 23.06 -30.77 8.14
CA PRO A 384 24.31 -31.40 8.52
C PRO A 384 24.25 -31.69 10.01
N ASP A 385 24.62 -32.90 10.43
CA ASP A 385 24.80 -33.25 11.84
C ASP A 385 25.69 -32.20 12.52
N TYR A 386 25.10 -31.40 13.41
CA TYR A 386 25.87 -30.61 14.36
C TYR A 386 26.55 -31.59 15.34
N PRO A 387 27.88 -31.56 15.50
CA PRO A 387 28.51 -32.38 16.52
C PRO A 387 28.04 -31.87 17.88
N ALA A 388 27.45 -32.77 18.66
CA ALA A 388 27.09 -32.52 20.05
C ALA A 388 28.32 -32.00 20.80
N GLU A 389 28.20 -30.80 21.39
CA GLU A 389 29.18 -30.29 22.33
C GLU A 389 29.38 -31.32 23.44
N ARG A 390 30.62 -31.81 23.55
CA ARG A 390 31.08 -32.54 24.72
C ARG A 390 31.00 -31.59 25.90
N GLN A 391 30.12 -31.89 26.85
CA GLN A 391 30.29 -31.43 28.21
C GLN A 391 31.52 -32.15 28.80
N ASP A 392 32.62 -31.41 28.94
CA ASP A 392 33.72 -31.80 29.80
C ASP A 392 33.84 -30.81 30.97
N ARG A 393 33.57 -31.37 32.16
CA ARG A 393 33.87 -30.95 33.54
C ARG A 393 32.94 -29.98 34.27
#